data_AF-A0A0F9EE20-F1
#
_entry.id   AF-A0A0F9EE20-F1
#
_cell.length_a   1.000
_cell.length_b   1.000
_cell.length_c   1.000
_cell.angle_alpha   90.00
_cell.angle_beta   90.00
_cell.angle_gamma   90.00
#
_symmetry.space_group_name_H-M   'P 1'
#
loop_
_entity.id
_entity.type
_entity.pdbx_description
1 polymer ?
#
loop_
_entity_poly.entity_id
_entity_poly.type
_entity_poly.pdbx_seq_one_letter_code
_entity_poly.pdbx_strand_id
1 'polypeptide(L)'
;MKYSQTVAIYIPLIIVFLFALIPLTWLVLASVNPAASPAAKIPSRISLEYFGQTFSGRPLHWTLNSLLIAGSTATLVLFLATMAAYPFSRVKFFGANILLYGL
;
A
#
# COMPACT_ATOMS: atom_id res chain seq x y z
N MET A 1 31.60 2.09 18.33
CA MET A 1 30.60 3.18 18.22
C MET A 1 29.54 2.96 17.14
N LYS A 2 29.83 2.37 15.97
CA LYS A 2 28.83 2.13 14.90
C LYS A 2 27.62 1.26 15.32
N TYR A 3 27.84 0.23 16.13
CA TYR A 3 26.76 -0.67 16.60
C TYR A 3 25.71 0.02 17.50
N SER A 4 26.12 1.03 18.28
CA SER A 4 25.20 1.77 19.16
C SER A 4 24.21 2.61 18.34
N GLN A 5 24.67 3.22 17.25
CA GLN A 5 23.81 3.97 16.33
C GLN A 5 22.84 3.07 15.57
N THR A 6 23.28 1.87 15.16
CA THR A 6 22.39 0.87 14.57
C THR A 6 21.31 0.48 15.58
N VAL A 7 21.65 0.08 16.80
CA VAL A 7 20.64 -0.30 17.80
C VAL A 7 19.65 0.84 18.08
N ALA A 8 20.14 2.07 18.19
CA ALA A 8 19.30 3.26 18.43
C ALA A 8 18.30 3.54 17.29
N ILE A 9 18.61 3.19 16.05
CA ILE A 9 17.70 3.35 14.89
C ILE A 9 16.74 2.16 14.78
N TYR A 10 17.22 0.94 14.99
CA TYR A 10 16.41 -0.26 14.75
C TYR A 10 15.35 -0.48 15.82
N ILE A 11 15.60 -0.11 17.08
CA ILE A 11 14.61 -0.20 18.16
C ILE A 11 13.30 0.53 17.81
N PRO A 12 13.30 1.85 17.49
CA PRO A 12 12.07 2.54 17.15
C PRO A 12 11.43 2.02 15.86
N LEU A 13 12.22 1.61 14.87
CA LEU A 13 11.68 0.99 13.65
C LEU A 13 10.94 -0.32 13.94
N ILE A 14 11.49 -1.19 14.80
CA ILE A 14 10.85 -2.42 15.24
C ILE A 14 9.55 -2.10 15.99
N ILE A 15 9.56 -1.09 16.85
CA ILE A 15 8.35 -0.67 17.59
C ILE A 15 7.25 -0.21 16.61
N VAL A 16 7.58 0.66 15.65
CA VAL A 16 6.64 1.13 14.62
C VAL A 16 6.12 -0.03 13.77
N PHE A 17 7.00 -0.96 13.39
CA PHE A 17 6.63 -2.15 12.66
C PHE A 17 5.67 -3.04 13.44
N LEU A 18 5.96 -3.33 14.71
CA LEU A 18 5.07 -4.11 15.58
C LEU A 18 3.72 -3.42 15.76
N PHE A 19 3.70 -2.09 15.90
CA PHE A 19 2.47 -1.33 15.99
C PHE A 19 1.63 -1.43 14.69
N ALA A 20 2.27 -1.35 13.52
CA ALA A 20 1.62 -1.53 12.24
C ALA A 20 1.07 -2.95 12.03
N LEU A 21 1.69 -3.97 12.66
CA LEU A 21 1.21 -5.35 12.60
C LEU A 21 -0.07 -5.59 13.39
N ILE A 22 -0.41 -4.76 14.39
CA ILE A 22 -1.62 -4.95 15.22
C ILE A 22 -2.90 -4.98 14.37
N PRO A 23 -3.23 -3.94 13.56
CA PRO A 23 -4.42 -3.96 12.72
C PRO A 23 -4.34 -5.02 11.60
N LEU A 24 -3.14 -5.32 11.08
CA LEU A 24 -2.95 -6.37 10.08
C LEU A 24 -3.26 -7.76 10.65
N THR A 25 -2.88 -8.00 11.90
CA THR A 25 -3.18 -9.27 12.59
C THR A 25 -4.69 -9.45 12.73
N TRP A 26 -5.42 -8.39 13.08
CA TRP A 26 -6.89 -8.44 13.09
C TRP A 26 -7.46 -8.77 11.71
N LEU A 27 -6.98 -8.12 10.65
CA LEU A 27 -7.44 -8.34 9.28
C LEU A 27 -7.26 -9.81 8.85
N VAL A 28 -6.08 -10.37 9.13
CA VAL A 28 -5.77 -11.78 8.81
C VAL A 28 -6.70 -12.72 9.59
N LEU A 29 -6.85 -12.53 10.90
CA LEU A 29 -7.72 -13.37 11.73
C LEU A 29 -9.19 -13.26 11.32
N ALA A 30 -9.67 -12.06 10.99
CA ALA A 30 -11.02 -11.84 10.52
C ALA A 30 -11.31 -12.53 9.18
N SER A 31 -10.33 -12.54 8.26
CA SER A 31 -10.50 -13.14 6.92
C SER A 31 -10.78 -14.64 6.94
N VAL A 32 -10.35 -15.35 7.99
CA VAL A 32 -10.52 -16.81 8.16
C VAL A 32 -11.56 -17.17 9.21
N ASN A 33 -12.23 -16.20 9.83
CA ASN A 33 -13.16 -16.42 10.94
C ASN A 33 -14.63 -16.23 10.51
N PRO A 34 -15.46 -17.29 10.50
CA PRO A 34 -16.89 -17.17 10.20
C PRO A 34 -17.70 -16.29 11.16
N ALA A 35 -17.20 -16.10 12.38
CA ALA A 35 -17.80 -15.25 13.40
C ALA A 35 -16.91 -14.02 13.69
N ALA A 36 -16.31 -13.45 12.64
CA ALA A 36 -15.47 -12.26 12.76
C ALA A 36 -16.23 -11.12 13.45
N SER A 37 -15.57 -10.47 14.41
CA SER A 37 -16.11 -9.33 15.15
C SER A 37 -15.16 -8.14 15.04
N PRO A 38 -15.61 -6.90 15.30
CA PRO A 38 -14.72 -5.74 15.36
C PRO A 38 -13.57 -5.89 16.37
N ALA A 39 -13.70 -6.78 17.37
CA ALA A 39 -12.62 -7.12 18.28
C ALA A 39 -11.69 -8.20 17.69
N ALA A 40 -10.39 -8.02 17.86
CA ALA A 40 -9.39 -9.05 17.58
C ALA A 40 -9.51 -10.21 18.54
N LYS A 41 -10.06 -11.31 18.03
CA LYS A 41 -10.20 -12.57 18.75
C LYS A 41 -9.63 -13.69 17.90
N ILE A 42 -8.94 -14.61 18.56
CA ILE A 42 -8.49 -15.84 17.92
C ILE A 42 -9.75 -16.64 17.54
N PRO A 43 -9.91 -17.04 16.27
CA PRO A 43 -11.09 -17.77 15.81
C PRO A 43 -11.17 -19.14 16.49
N SER A 44 -12.37 -19.52 16.92
CA SER A 44 -12.65 -20.88 17.40
C SER A 44 -12.70 -21.91 16.27
N ARG A 45 -12.98 -21.46 15.04
CA ARG A 45 -12.98 -22.26 13.81
C ARG A 45 -12.39 -21.45 12.67
N ILE A 46 -11.47 -22.06 11.94
CA ILE A 46 -10.86 -21.50 10.72
C ILE A 46 -11.65 -22.00 9.51
N SER A 47 -12.00 -21.10 8.59
CA SER A 47 -12.63 -21.41 7.31
C SER A 47 -11.98 -20.63 6.18
N LEU A 48 -11.80 -21.27 5.02
CA LEU A 48 -11.31 -20.65 3.79
C LEU A 48 -12.43 -20.37 2.77
N GLU A 49 -13.68 -20.58 3.16
CA GLU A 49 -14.83 -20.41 2.26
C GLU A 49 -14.91 -18.98 1.69
N TYR A 50 -14.64 -17.97 2.51
CA TYR A 50 -14.64 -16.56 2.08
C TYR A 50 -13.60 -16.27 1.00
N PHE A 51 -12.45 -16.94 1.04
CA PHE A 51 -11.45 -16.83 -0.02
C PHE A 51 -11.99 -17.41 -1.32
N GLY A 52 -12.62 -18.59 -1.28
CA GLY A 52 -13.29 -19.18 -2.44
C GLY A 52 -14.39 -18.28 -3.02
N GLN A 53 -15.18 -17.63 -2.15
CA GLN A 53 -16.19 -16.66 -2.58
C GLN A 53 -15.57 -15.39 -3.18
N THR A 54 -14.38 -14.99 -2.74
CA THR A 54 -13.69 -13.80 -3.29
C THR A 54 -13.21 -14.02 -4.72
N PHE A 55 -12.85 -15.26 -5.08
CA PHE A 55 -12.47 -15.62 -6.45
C PHE A 55 -13.67 -15.96 -7.36
N SER A 56 -14.89 -15.69 -6.92
CA SER A 56 -16.10 -15.91 -7.73
C SER A 56 -17.06 -14.73 -7.64
N GLY A 57 -17.96 -14.60 -8.62
CA GLY A 57 -18.98 -13.57 -8.63
C GLY A 57 -18.44 -12.13 -8.61
N ARG A 58 -19.15 -11.24 -7.88
CA ARG A 58 -18.88 -9.79 -7.87
C ARG A 58 -17.51 -9.38 -7.30
N PRO A 59 -17.01 -9.98 -6.20
CA PRO A 59 -15.69 -9.64 -5.65
C PRO A 59 -14.56 -9.75 -6.68
N LEU A 60 -14.52 -10.83 -7.47
CA LEU A 60 -13.54 -10.99 -8.53
C LEU A 60 -13.62 -9.88 -9.57
N HIS A 61 -14.84 -9.53 -10.02
CA HIS A 61 -15.04 -8.42 -10.96
C HIS A 61 -14.56 -7.08 -10.39
N TRP A 62 -14.82 -6.80 -9.11
CA TRP A 62 -14.34 -5.58 -8.46
C TRP A 62 -12.81 -5.55 -8.38
N THR A 63 -12.18 -6.67 -8.03
CA THR A 63 -10.72 -6.79 -8.00
C THR A 63 -10.11 -6.56 -9.38
N LEU A 64 -10.67 -7.17 -10.44
CA LEU A 64 -10.19 -6.99 -11.80
C LEU A 64 -10.38 -5.56 -12.32
N ASN A 65 -11.53 -4.94 -12.05
CA ASN A 65 -11.77 -3.54 -12.40
C ASN A 65 -10.78 -2.62 -11.68
N SER A 66 -10.55 -2.86 -10.39
CA SER A 66 -9.60 -2.07 -9.60
C SER A 66 -8.17 -2.23 -10.11
N LEU A 67 -7.79 -3.46 -10.48
CA LEU A 67 -6.48 -3.74 -11.07
C LEU A 67 -6.30 -3.04 -12.42
N LEU A 68 -7.33 -3.07 -13.27
CA LEU A 68 -7.31 -2.40 -14.56
C LEU A 68 -7.18 -0.88 -14.38
N ILE A 69 -7.99 -0.28 -13.51
CA ILE A 69 -7.96 1.16 -13.23
C ILE A 69 -6.61 1.57 -12.63
N ALA A 70 -6.13 0.85 -11.61
CA ALA A 70 -4.86 1.17 -10.96
C ALA A 70 -3.69 1.03 -11.95
N GLY A 71 -3.67 -0.06 -12.73
CA GLY A 71 -2.65 -0.30 -13.75
C GLY A 71 -2.66 0.76 -14.84
N SER A 72 -3.82 1.05 -15.45
CA SER A 72 -3.93 2.05 -16.51
C SER A 72 -3.56 3.44 -16.01
N THR A 73 -3.98 3.80 -14.81
CA THR A 73 -3.67 5.10 -14.20
C THR A 73 -2.18 5.21 -13.91
N ALA A 74 -1.57 4.20 -13.29
CA ALA A 74 -0.13 4.21 -13.01
C ALA A 74 0.70 4.35 -14.30
N THR A 75 0.35 3.62 -15.36
CA THR A 75 1.03 3.72 -16.66
C THR A 75 0.86 5.10 -17.29
N LEU A 76 -0.36 5.63 -17.36
CA LEU A 76 -0.63 6.94 -17.96
C LEU A 76 0.05 8.07 -17.18
N VAL A 77 -0.04 8.03 -15.84
CA VAL A 77 0.61 9.01 -14.98
C VAL A 77 2.12 8.96 -15.16
N LEU A 78 2.73 7.77 -15.15
CA LEU A 78 4.18 7.64 -15.34
C LEU A 78 4.60 8.17 -16.72
N PHE A 79 3.87 7.83 -17.77
CA PHE A 79 4.14 8.30 -19.13
C PHE A 79 4.10 9.83 -19.21
N LEU A 80 3.01 10.44 -18.74
CA LEU A 80 2.86 11.91 -18.78
C LEU A 80 3.85 12.62 -17.85
N ALA A 81 4.05 12.10 -16.64
CA ALA A 81 4.96 12.69 -15.66
C ALA A 81 6.41 12.63 -16.13
N THR A 82 6.84 11.53 -16.77
CA THR A 82 8.21 11.44 -17.32
C THR A 82 8.42 12.37 -18.50
N MET A 83 7.44 12.50 -19.40
CA MET A 83 7.49 13.50 -20.47
C MET A 83 7.57 14.93 -19.92
N ALA A 84 6.78 15.25 -18.89
CA ALA A 84 6.79 16.55 -18.24
C ALA A 84 8.10 16.81 -17.48
N ALA A 85 8.65 15.80 -16.81
CA ALA A 85 9.88 15.92 -16.02
C ALA A 85 11.15 16.10 -16.89
N TYR A 86 11.15 15.61 -18.13
CA TYR A 86 12.33 15.66 -19.00
C TYR A 86 12.83 17.11 -19.26
N PRO A 87 11.99 18.07 -19.68
CA PRO A 87 12.37 19.47 -19.79
C PRO A 87 12.91 20.05 -18.48
N PHE A 88 12.28 19.79 -17.34
CA PHE A 88 12.77 20.28 -16.04
C PHE A 88 14.18 19.77 -15.70
N SER A 89 14.53 18.56 -16.16
CA SER A 89 15.84 17.95 -15.87
C SER A 89 16.95 18.31 -16.87
N ARG A 90 16.59 18.72 -18.10
CA ARG A 90 17.56 18.85 -19.21
C ARG A 90 17.49 20.17 -19.97
N VAL A 91 16.43 20.96 -19.83
CA VAL A 91 16.20 22.17 -20.61
C VAL A 91 16.05 23.37 -19.66
N LYS A 92 16.77 24.45 -19.95
CA LYS A 92 16.57 25.73 -19.26
C LYS A 92 15.49 26.52 -20.01
N PHE A 93 14.32 26.67 -19.41
CA PHE A 93 13.21 27.45 -19.98
C PHE A 93 12.69 28.50 -18.98
N PHE A 94 12.08 29.57 -19.50
CA PHE A 94 11.56 30.66 -18.68
C PHE A 94 10.41 30.17 -17.79
N GLY A 95 10.47 30.48 -16.49
CA GLY A 95 9.47 30.03 -15.51
C GLY A 95 9.67 28.63 -14.93
N ALA A 96 10.72 27.89 -15.33
CA ALA A 96 10.97 26.52 -14.84
C ALA A 96 11.08 26.44 -13.30
N ASN A 97 11.82 27.35 -12.67
CA ASN A 97 11.95 27.38 -11.20
C ASN A 97 10.64 27.77 -10.50
N ILE A 98 9.82 28.61 -11.13
CA ILE A 98 8.51 28.99 -10.57
C ILE A 98 7.58 27.78 -10.58
N LEU A 99 7.58 27.01 -11.67
CA LEU A 99 6.78 25.78 -11.75
C LEU A 99 7.32 24.66 -10.85
N LEU A 100 8.65 24.59 -10.63
CA LEU A 100 9.27 23.55 -9.81
C LEU A 100 9.14 23.81 -8.30
N TYR A 101 9.27 25.07 -7.86
CA TYR A 101 9.24 25.45 -6.44
C TYR A 101 7.95 26.12 -5.99
N GLY A 102 7.08 26.52 -6.93
CA GLY A 102 5.78 27.12 -6.65
C GLY A 102 4.65 26.12 -6.45
N LEU A 103 4.91 24.82 -6.64
CA LEU A 103 4.03 23.69 -6.31
C LEU A 103 4.30 23.17 -4.90
#